data_AF-A0A7W3JE11-F1
#
_entry.id   AF-A0A7W3JE11-F1
#
_cell.length_a   1.000
_cell.length_b   1.000
_cell.length_c   1.000
_cell.angle_alpha   90.00
_cell.angle_beta   90.00
_cell.angle_gamma   90.00
#
_symmetry.space_group_name_H-M   'P 1'
#
loop_
_entity.id
_entity.type
_entity.pdbx_description
1 polymer ?
#
loop_
_entity_poly.entity_id
_entity_poly.type
_entity_poly.pdbx_seq_one_letter_code
_entity_poly.pdbx_strand_id
1 'polypeptide(L)'
;MGRAVRPGRDAGREAGRGLRRDLDCHPRRDPERGAGTVLVLGVVAAALLLAVGIAALGAAQNARGAAQAAADLGALAGATALRDGFDPCGTAGAAVTRNGAELAACEVLGGGVVRVVATRAAVGPAGELGSARATARAGPRESATARP
;
A
#
# COMPACT_ATOMS: atom_id res chain seq x y z
N MET A 1 -104.31 -36.58 13.25
CA MET A 1 -104.43 -36.14 11.84
C MET A 1 -103.91 -34.70 11.77
N GLY A 2 -102.88 -34.28 11.04
CA GLY A 2 -101.95 -34.92 10.12
C GLY A 2 -100.68 -34.06 10.05
N ARG A 3 -99.52 -34.71 9.98
CA ARG A 3 -98.21 -34.11 9.71
C ARG A 3 -98.05 -33.96 8.19
N ALA A 4 -97.64 -32.78 7.73
CA ALA A 4 -97.00 -32.56 6.42
C ALA A 4 -95.67 -31.80 6.70
N VAL A 5 -94.46 -32.32 6.40
CA VAL A 5 -93.85 -32.57 5.08
C VAL A 5 -93.82 -31.25 4.28
N ARG A 6 -92.70 -30.63 3.89
CA ARG A 6 -91.25 -30.92 3.88
C ARG A 6 -90.47 -29.60 3.61
N PRO A 7 -89.13 -29.58 3.71
CA PRO A 7 -88.32 -28.36 3.67
C PRO A 7 -88.12 -27.80 2.25
N GLY A 8 -88.10 -26.49 2.13
CA GLY A 8 -87.67 -25.76 0.94
C GLY A 8 -86.17 -25.93 0.71
N ARG A 9 -85.83 -26.50 -0.43
CA ARG A 9 -84.48 -26.59 -0.99
C ARG A 9 -84.34 -25.45 -2.00
N ASP A 10 -83.46 -24.49 -1.72
CA ASP A 10 -82.95 -23.59 -2.75
C ASP A 10 -81.50 -23.98 -3.05
N ALA A 11 -81.38 -24.78 -4.10
CA ALA A 11 -80.13 -25.15 -4.74
C ALA A 11 -79.80 -24.10 -5.81
N GLY A 12 -79.15 -23.01 -5.39
CA GLY A 12 -78.49 -22.06 -6.30
C GLY A 12 -77.10 -22.58 -6.68
N ARG A 13 -77.06 -23.51 -7.63
CA ARG A 13 -75.83 -24.06 -8.21
C ARG A 13 -75.39 -23.19 -9.37
N GLU A 14 -74.48 -22.25 -9.12
CA GLU A 14 -73.75 -21.57 -10.19
C GLU A 14 -72.45 -22.33 -10.48
N ALA A 15 -72.51 -23.14 -11.53
CA ALA A 15 -71.40 -23.84 -12.11
C ALA A 15 -70.70 -22.93 -13.14
N GLY A 16 -69.70 -22.17 -12.70
CA GLY A 16 -68.73 -21.49 -13.58
C GLY A 16 -67.43 -22.28 -13.63
N ARG A 17 -67.38 -23.30 -14.49
CA ARG A 17 -66.22 -24.16 -14.74
C ARG A 17 -65.39 -23.56 -15.89
N GLY A 18 -64.12 -23.24 -15.68
CA GLY A 18 -63.11 -23.26 -16.75
C GLY A 18 -62.28 -21.99 -16.98
N LEU A 19 -61.13 -21.94 -16.29
CA LEU A 19 -59.78 -21.88 -16.89
C LEU A 19 -59.51 -20.86 -18.01
N ARG A 20 -58.89 -19.72 -17.68
CA ARG A 20 -57.71 -19.11 -18.39
C ARG A 20 -56.93 -18.26 -17.39
N ARG A 21 -55.83 -18.77 -16.81
CA ARG A 21 -54.44 -18.68 -17.29
C ARG A 21 -53.89 -17.25 -17.30
N ASP A 22 -52.89 -17.09 -16.44
CA ASP A 22 -51.67 -16.28 -16.64
C ASP A 22 -51.81 -14.75 -16.53
N LEU A 23 -51.60 -14.24 -15.31
CA LEU A 23 -50.48 -13.32 -15.11
C LEU A 23 -49.86 -13.65 -13.76
N ASP A 24 -48.88 -14.54 -13.88
CA ASP A 24 -47.94 -14.95 -12.87
C ASP A 24 -47.59 -13.81 -11.92
N CYS A 25 -47.97 -13.97 -10.65
CA CYS A 25 -47.04 -13.57 -9.60
C CYS A 25 -45.89 -14.58 -9.67
N HIS A 26 -45.06 -14.45 -10.70
CA HIS A 26 -43.76 -15.07 -10.69
C HIS A 26 -43.09 -14.39 -9.52
N PRO A 27 -42.78 -15.07 -8.39
CA PRO A 27 -41.76 -14.54 -7.54
C PRO A 27 -40.58 -14.42 -8.48
N ARG A 28 -40.23 -13.19 -8.88
CA ARG A 28 -38.86 -12.93 -9.29
C ARG A 28 -38.08 -13.34 -8.07
N ARG A 29 -37.66 -14.60 -8.04
CA ARG A 29 -36.50 -14.99 -7.26
C ARG A 29 -35.42 -14.17 -7.93
N ASP A 30 -35.23 -12.95 -7.42
CA ASP A 30 -34.14 -12.11 -7.85
C ASP A 30 -32.91 -13.01 -7.76
N PRO A 31 -32.17 -13.23 -8.86
CA PRO A 31 -30.95 -14.02 -8.85
C PRO A 31 -29.81 -13.30 -8.07
N GLU A 32 -30.17 -12.52 -7.05
CA GLU A 32 -29.31 -11.74 -6.16
C GLU A 32 -28.35 -12.63 -5.36
N ARG A 33 -28.58 -13.95 -5.29
CA ARG A 33 -27.70 -14.91 -4.61
C ARG A 33 -26.31 -15.04 -5.26
N GLY A 34 -26.12 -14.55 -6.49
CA GLY A 34 -24.81 -14.54 -7.17
C GLY A 34 -24.20 -13.15 -7.32
N ALA A 35 -25.00 -12.10 -7.53
CA ALA A 35 -24.48 -10.76 -7.79
C ALA A 35 -23.79 -10.15 -6.56
N GLY A 36 -24.35 -10.34 -5.36
CA GLY A 36 -23.77 -9.84 -4.12
C GLY A 36 -22.41 -10.47 -3.78
N THR A 37 -22.26 -11.78 -4.01
CA THR A 37 -20.99 -12.48 -3.75
C THR A 37 -19.92 -12.09 -4.77
N VAL A 38 -20.26 -11.93 -6.04
CA VAL A 38 -19.33 -11.45 -7.08
C VAL A 38 -18.87 -10.02 -6.78
N LEU A 39 -19.79 -9.13 -6.40
CA LEU A 39 -19.43 -7.76 -6.02
C LEU A 39 -18.48 -7.74 -4.82
N VAL A 40 -18.80 -8.50 -3.76
CA VAL A 40 -17.95 -8.58 -2.56
C VAL A 40 -16.58 -9.16 -2.91
N LEU A 41 -16.52 -10.22 -3.72
CA LEU A 41 -15.24 -10.78 -4.20
C LEU A 41 -14.44 -9.74 -4.99
N GLY A 42 -15.10 -8.95 -5.84
CA GLY A 42 -14.48 -7.87 -6.59
C GLY A 42 -13.88 -6.79 -5.67
N VAL A 43 -14.63 -6.35 -4.66
CA VAL A 43 -14.17 -5.37 -3.67
C VAL A 43 -13.00 -5.92 -2.84
N VAL A 44 -13.11 -7.17 -2.38
CA VAL A 44 -12.03 -7.83 -1.62
C VAL A 44 -10.78 -7.97 -2.49
N ALA A 45 -10.91 -8.41 -3.74
CA ALA A 45 -9.79 -8.51 -4.67
C ALA A 45 -9.16 -7.13 -4.92
N ALA A 46 -9.96 -6.08 -5.14
CA ALA A 46 -9.46 -4.72 -5.31
C ALA A 46 -8.73 -4.21 -4.06
N ALA A 47 -9.27 -4.45 -2.87
CA ALA A 47 -8.65 -4.07 -1.61
C ALA A 47 -7.31 -4.80 -1.38
N LEU A 48 -7.25 -6.10 -1.69
CA LEU A 48 -6.01 -6.88 -1.61
C LEU A 48 -4.95 -6.36 -2.60
N LEU A 49 -5.33 -6.05 -3.84
CA LEU A 49 -4.43 -5.47 -4.84
C LEU A 49 -3.88 -4.12 -4.37
N LEU A 50 -4.73 -3.25 -3.81
CA LEU A 50 -4.30 -1.96 -3.24
C LEU A 50 -3.34 -2.17 -2.05
N ALA A 51 -3.65 -3.08 -1.13
CA ALA A 51 -2.80 -3.37 0.01
C ALA A 51 -1.41 -3.87 -0.43
N VAL A 52 -1.35 -4.79 -1.39
CA VAL A 52 -0.09 -5.27 -1.97
C VAL A 52 0.67 -4.13 -2.66
N GLY A 53 -0.03 -3.29 -3.43
CA GLY A 53 0.57 -2.11 -4.07
C GLY A 53 1.20 -1.14 -3.07
N ILE A 54 0.49 -0.81 -1.99
CA ILE A 54 1.00 0.05 -0.93
C ILE A 54 2.20 -0.59 -0.22
N ALA A 55 2.14 -1.88 0.08
CA ALA A 55 3.24 -2.60 0.71
C ALA A 55 4.50 -2.60 -0.18
N ALA A 56 4.35 -2.80 -1.48
CA ALA A 56 5.45 -2.75 -2.43
C ALA A 56 6.09 -1.35 -2.52
N LEU A 57 5.27 -0.29 -2.55
CA LEU A 57 5.75 1.09 -2.48
C LEU A 57 6.48 1.36 -1.17
N GLY A 58 5.90 0.94 -0.02
CA GLY A 58 6.53 1.09 1.29
C GLY A 58 7.90 0.44 1.37
N ALA A 59 8.05 -0.78 0.85
CA ALA A 59 9.34 -1.48 0.80
C ALA A 59 10.38 -0.73 -0.04
N ALA A 60 9.99 -0.24 -1.22
CA ALA A 60 10.87 0.52 -2.10
C ALA A 60 11.31 1.84 -1.45
N GLN A 61 10.37 2.55 -0.82
CA GLN A 61 10.64 3.81 -0.14
C GLN A 61 11.50 3.61 1.10
N ASN A 62 11.30 2.52 1.84
CA ASN A 62 12.14 2.16 3.00
C ASN A 62 13.59 1.92 2.58
N ALA A 63 13.83 1.13 1.52
CA ALA A 63 15.19 0.88 1.03
C ALA A 63 15.90 2.16 0.59
N ARG A 64 15.21 3.04 -0.13
CA ARG A 64 15.73 4.35 -0.56
C ARG A 64 15.98 5.28 0.63
N GLY A 65 15.02 5.39 1.55
CA GLY A 65 15.12 6.23 2.74
C GLY A 65 16.25 5.78 3.66
N ALA A 66 16.41 4.47 3.87
CA ALA A 66 17.51 3.92 4.66
C ALA A 66 18.88 4.17 4.02
N ALA A 67 18.99 4.08 2.69
CA ALA A 67 20.22 4.45 1.97
C ALA A 67 20.55 5.93 2.16
N GLN A 68 19.54 6.81 2.03
CA GLN A 68 19.71 8.24 2.15
C GLN A 68 20.10 8.65 3.57
N ALA A 69 19.40 8.13 4.58
CA ALA A 69 19.71 8.40 5.98
C ALA A 69 21.14 7.97 6.35
N ALA A 70 21.60 6.81 5.86
CA ALA A 70 22.98 6.37 6.07
C ALA A 70 23.99 7.30 5.38
N ALA A 71 23.70 7.75 4.15
CA ALA A 71 24.55 8.70 3.44
C ALA A 71 24.63 10.05 4.18
N ASP A 72 23.50 10.59 4.65
CA ASP A 72 23.43 11.87 5.37
C ASP A 72 24.22 11.82 6.69
N LEU A 73 24.04 10.76 7.47
CA LEU A 73 24.80 10.55 8.71
C LEU A 73 26.30 10.34 8.44
N GLY A 74 26.63 9.61 7.37
CA GLY A 74 28.02 9.48 6.92
C GLY A 74 28.64 10.82 6.54
N ALA A 75 27.92 11.64 5.77
CA ALA A 75 28.40 12.95 5.33
C ALA A 75 28.61 13.90 6.52
N LEU A 76 27.65 13.96 7.45
CA LEU A 76 27.79 14.77 8.67
C LEU A 76 28.94 14.28 9.55
N ALA A 77 29.06 12.97 9.76
CA ALA A 77 30.14 12.39 10.55
C ALA A 77 31.52 12.69 9.93
N GLY A 78 31.63 12.57 8.60
CA GLY A 78 32.85 12.92 7.87
C GLY A 78 33.16 14.42 7.92
N ALA A 79 32.17 15.28 7.75
CA ALA A 79 32.36 16.74 7.84
C ALA A 79 32.78 17.18 9.25
N THR A 80 32.21 16.60 10.30
CA THR A 80 32.61 16.85 11.69
C THR A 80 34.03 16.35 11.95
N ALA A 81 34.34 15.11 11.55
CA ALA A 81 35.70 14.57 11.66
C ALA A 81 36.74 15.43 10.94
N LEU A 82 36.41 15.93 9.74
CA LEU A 82 37.28 16.84 9.00
C LEU A 82 37.52 18.15 9.75
N ARG A 83 36.49 18.71 10.40
CA ARG A 83 36.62 19.93 11.22
C ARG A 83 37.46 19.70 12.48
N ASP A 84 37.32 18.54 13.08
CA ASP A 84 38.01 18.18 14.32
C ASP A 84 39.43 17.62 14.07
N GLY A 85 39.85 17.50 12.81
CA GLY A 85 41.19 17.03 12.42
C GLY A 85 41.37 15.51 12.43
N PHE A 86 40.28 14.75 12.45
CA PHE A 86 40.28 13.29 12.34
C PHE A 86 40.14 12.79 10.90
N ASP A 87 40.22 11.47 10.69
CA ASP A 87 39.96 10.83 9.39
C ASP A 87 38.48 10.96 8.98
N PRO A 88 38.15 11.75 7.95
CA PRO A 88 36.77 11.96 7.51
C PRO A 88 36.14 10.70 6.94
N CYS A 89 36.88 9.94 6.13
CA CYS A 89 36.32 8.81 5.40
C CYS A 89 36.23 7.55 6.27
N GLY A 90 37.18 7.32 7.17
CA GLY A 90 37.05 6.29 8.20
C GLY A 90 35.84 6.54 9.10
N THR A 91 35.66 7.78 9.56
CA THR A 91 34.52 8.15 10.42
C THR A 91 33.17 8.07 9.69
N ALA A 92 33.12 8.54 8.44
CA ALA A 92 31.94 8.40 7.58
C ALA A 92 31.59 6.92 7.34
N GLY A 93 32.58 6.07 7.05
CA GLY A 93 32.38 4.63 6.85
C GLY A 93 31.83 3.93 8.10
N ALA A 94 32.37 4.27 9.28
CA ALA A 94 31.85 3.77 10.56
C ALA A 94 30.39 4.20 10.80
N ALA A 95 30.02 5.42 10.42
CA ALA A 95 28.63 5.89 10.52
C ALA A 95 27.71 5.16 9.53
N VAL A 96 28.12 4.97 8.27
CA VAL A 96 27.35 4.27 7.24
C VAL A 96 27.09 2.81 7.64
N THR A 97 28.13 2.10 8.09
CA THR A 97 28.05 0.70 8.53
C THR A 97 27.23 0.52 9.81
N ARG A 98 27.30 1.45 10.77
CA ARG A 98 26.41 1.41 11.95
C ARG A 98 24.94 1.65 11.60
N ASN A 99 24.68 2.37 10.53
CA ASN A 99 23.33 2.50 9.95
C ASN A 99 23.02 1.35 8.98
N GLY A 100 23.83 0.29 9.04
CA GLY A 100 23.85 -0.98 8.34
C GLY A 100 24.07 -0.91 6.83
N ALA A 101 24.24 0.27 6.24
CA ALA A 101 24.53 0.43 4.82
C ALA A 101 26.02 0.15 4.54
N GLU A 102 26.36 0.03 3.27
CA GLU A 102 27.75 -0.10 2.82
C GLU A 102 28.24 1.22 2.23
N LEU A 103 29.48 1.58 2.54
CA LEU A 103 30.12 2.77 1.98
C LEU A 103 30.59 2.45 0.56
N ALA A 104 29.91 3.01 -0.44
CA ALA A 104 30.27 2.82 -1.84
C ALA A 104 31.33 3.82 -2.31
N ALA A 105 31.33 5.05 -1.76
CA ALA A 105 32.37 6.05 -2.00
C ALA A 105 32.38 7.11 -0.89
N CYS A 106 33.56 7.66 -0.61
CA CYS A 106 33.75 8.83 0.22
C CYS A 106 34.73 9.78 -0.47
N GLU A 107 34.35 11.04 -0.59
CA GLU A 107 35.20 12.07 -1.18
C GLU A 107 35.20 13.33 -0.32
N VAL A 108 36.40 13.76 0.08
CA VAL A 108 36.61 15.06 0.71
C VAL A 108 36.84 16.08 -0.41
N LEU A 109 35.99 17.09 -0.45
CA LEU A 109 36.03 18.17 -1.42
C LEU A 109 36.61 19.43 -0.77
N GLY A 110 36.97 20.40 -1.61
CA GLY A 110 37.40 21.72 -1.15
C GLY A 110 36.34 22.40 -0.26
N GLY A 111 36.80 23.29 0.63
CA GLY A 111 35.92 24.08 1.49
C GLY A 111 35.29 23.31 2.65
N GLY A 112 35.85 22.16 3.03
CA GLY A 112 35.35 21.38 4.17
C GLY A 112 34.06 20.61 3.87
N VAL A 113 33.79 20.32 2.60
CA VAL A 113 32.63 19.55 2.16
C VAL A 113 33.01 18.08 2.02
N VAL A 114 32.25 17.17 2.60
CA VAL A 114 32.41 15.72 2.47
C VAL A 114 31.21 15.15 1.73
N ARG A 115 31.48 14.39 0.66
CA ARG A 115 30.48 13.64 -0.10
C ARG A 115 30.56 12.16 0.26
N VAL A 116 29.42 11.58 0.57
CA VAL A 116 29.28 10.15 0.87
C VAL A 116 28.29 9.53 -0.10
N VAL A 117 28.60 8.33 -0.55
CA VAL A 117 27.72 7.48 -1.34
C VAL A 117 27.53 6.17 -0.59
N ALA A 118 26.29 5.85 -0.24
CA ALA A 118 25.93 4.65 0.49
C ALA A 118 25.05 3.72 -0.36
N THR A 119 25.23 2.43 -0.17
CA THR A 119 24.42 1.38 -0.79
C THR A 119 23.74 0.51 0.26
N ARG A 120 22.51 0.10 -0.03
CA ARG A 120 21.64 -0.63 0.88
C ARG A 120 20.92 -1.72 0.11
N ALA A 121 21.11 -2.98 0.49
CA ALA A 121 20.36 -4.09 -0.08
C ALA A 121 18.85 -3.89 0.17
N ALA A 122 18.06 -3.98 -0.88
CA ALA A 122 16.61 -4.02 -0.82
C ALA A 122 16.18 -5.48 -0.79
N VAL A 123 15.64 -5.93 0.34
CA VAL A 123 15.16 -7.31 0.51
C VAL A 123 13.63 -7.28 0.50
N GLY A 124 13.04 -8.06 -0.40
CA GLY A 124 11.60 -8.27 -0.49
C GLY A 124 11.21 -9.67 -0.03
N PRO A 125 9.90 -9.98 0.00
CA PRO A 125 9.40 -11.30 0.39
C PRO A 125 9.85 -12.43 -0.54
N ALA A 126 10.25 -12.12 -1.78
CA ALA A 126 10.75 -13.08 -2.77
C ALA A 126 12.30 -13.11 -2.89
N GLY A 127 13.02 -12.44 -1.98
CA GLY A 127 14.49 -12.37 -1.99
C GLY A 127 15.04 -10.97 -2.26
N GLU A 128 16.28 -10.88 -2.73
CA GLU A 128 16.93 -9.61 -3.05
C GLU A 128 16.28 -8.94 -4.25
N LEU A 129 15.84 -7.69 -4.06
CA LEU A 129 15.27 -6.81 -5.09
C LEU A 129 16.34 -5.89 -5.72
N GLY A 130 17.61 -6.07 -5.35
CA GLY A 130 18.75 -5.24 -5.75
C GLY A 130 19.25 -4.34 -4.62
N SER A 131 19.97 -3.27 -4.96
CA SER A 131 20.53 -2.32 -3.99
C SER A 131 20.05 -0.89 -4.25
N ALA A 132 19.57 -0.22 -3.22
CA ALA A 132 19.34 1.22 -3.22
C ALA A 132 20.68 1.95 -3.05
N ARG A 133 20.95 2.94 -3.93
CA ARG A 133 22.13 3.80 -3.86
C ARG A 133 21.68 5.22 -3.56
N ALA A 134 22.36 5.86 -2.62
CA ALA A 134 22.08 7.23 -2.19
C ALA A 134 23.38 8.02 -2.06
N THR A 135 23.28 9.34 -2.23
CA THR A 135 24.40 10.25 -2.06
C THR A 135 23.99 11.43 -1.20
N ALA A 136 24.90 11.86 -0.33
CA ALA A 136 24.74 13.02 0.53
C ALA A 136 26.02 13.83 0.54
N ARG A 137 25.89 15.14 0.78
CA ARG A 137 27.01 16.05 0.95
C ARG A 137 26.79 16.90 2.18
N ALA A 138 27.82 17.09 2.99
CA ALA A 138 27.79 17.96 4.15
C ALA A 138 29.02 18.86 4.15
N GLY A 139 28.84 20.14 4.46
CA GLY A 139 29.93 21.11 4.57
C GLY A 139 29.39 22.48 4.97
N PRO A 140 30.26 23.48 5.20
CA PRO A 140 29.83 24.85 5.41
C PRO A 140 28.92 25.30 4.27
N ARG A 141 27.84 26.02 4.59
CA ARG A 141 27.15 26.82 3.59
C ARG A 141 28.18 27.72 2.94
N GLU A 142 28.24 27.71 1.61
CA GLU A 142 28.96 28.74 0.88
C GLU A 142 28.39 30.06 1.37
N SER A 143 29.19 30.81 2.13
CA SER A 143 28.84 32.16 2.53
C SER A 143 28.62 32.89 1.22
N ALA A 144 27.35 33.11 0.86
CA ALA A 144 26.97 33.96 -0.24
C ALA A 144 27.90 35.16 -0.16
N THR A 145 28.71 35.33 -1.20
CA THR A 145 29.58 36.46 -1.44
C THR A 145 29.14 37.63 -0.57
N ALA A 146 29.95 37.98 0.42
CA ALA A 146 29.93 39.31 0.99
C ALA A 146 30.09 40.25 -0.21
N ARG A 147 28.94 40.71 -0.73
CA ARG A 147 28.89 41.69 -1.79
C ARG A 147 29.21 43.02 -1.10
N PRO A 148 30.26 43.73 -1.55
CA PRO A 148 30.72 44.95 -0.90
C PRO A 148 29.63 46.02 -0.86
#